data_AF-A0A5J6XKH2-F1
#
_entry.id   AF-A0A5J6XKH2-F1
#
_cell.length_a   1.000
_cell.length_b   1.000
_cell.length_c   1.000
_cell.angle_alpha   90.00
_cell.angle_beta   90.00
_cell.angle_gamma   90.00
#
_symmetry.space_group_name_H-M   'P 1'
#
loop_
_entity.id
_entity.type
_entity.pdbx_description
1 polymer ?
#
loop_
_entity_poly.entity_id
_entity_poly.type
_entity_poly.pdbx_seq_one_letter_code
_entity_poly.pdbx_strand_id
1 'polypeptide(L)'
;MTNQITIIGLGAGELDQMPLGIYKLLKNTELVYARTIEHPVLKELVAEGLKVESFDSIYEEHDQFEAVYEKIAEILIQKAKVQDVIYSVPGHPLIAEKTVQILLSEGEKKGIPVHIKGGQSFLDAMFTSIKVDPVEGFQFLDGTDLSLRDVNITQHMIVSQVYDAFVASEVKLTLMEKYPDDHEVYLVTGAGMSSESVERMPLYELDRAMQLSNLTSVYVPPIQKEENQYKEFWKLREIIDKLRSPEGCPWDREQTHESLRKYLLEEAYELIDAINEGDIDHIIEELGDVLLQVMLHARIGEDEGYFSIDDVIQGISEKMVRRHPHVFGNERAESAKDVEETWQRVKKEEGSNTSDSILNVSTHFPNLIQAYDIQKQASKLGFDWNDVSPAWEKVFEELDEFKAEWNKNKPDTHNIESEFGDVLFALVNVARLLKINPEEALHRTNQKFRKRFLFVNDCVRESGKAWSDYTLKELDEFWEQAKESGI
;
A
#
# COMPACT_ATOMS: atom_id res chain seq x y z
N MET A 1 -12.74 50.59 -17.24
CA MET A 1 -13.22 49.64 -16.22
C MET A 1 -13.03 48.27 -16.83
N THR A 2 -12.32 47.38 -16.15
CA THR A 2 -12.18 45.99 -16.60
C THR A 2 -13.49 45.29 -16.30
N ASN A 3 -14.13 44.68 -17.29
CA ASN A 3 -15.34 43.92 -17.03
C ASN A 3 -14.98 42.62 -16.28
N GLN A 4 -15.98 41.97 -15.69
CA GLN A 4 -15.79 40.83 -14.79
C GLN A 4 -16.68 39.64 -15.17
N ILE A 5 -16.31 38.46 -14.68
CA ILE A 5 -17.15 37.26 -14.73
C ILE A 5 -17.70 37.01 -13.32
N THR A 6 -19.02 37.01 -13.17
CA THR A 6 -19.70 36.57 -11.95
C THR A 6 -20.26 35.18 -12.15
N ILE A 7 -19.78 34.22 -11.36
CA ILE A 7 -20.25 32.83 -11.39
C ILE A 7 -21.30 32.64 -10.29
N ILE A 8 -22.46 32.13 -10.66
CA ILE A 8 -23.60 31.94 -9.78
C ILE A 8 -23.91 30.45 -9.66
N GLY A 9 -23.99 29.95 -8.43
CA GLY A 9 -24.53 28.62 -8.17
C GLY A 9 -26.05 28.67 -8.04
N LEU A 10 -26.74 27.83 -8.82
CA LEU A 10 -28.20 27.75 -8.82
C LEU A 10 -28.76 26.93 -7.65
N GLY A 11 -27.91 26.20 -6.92
CA GLY A 11 -28.35 25.22 -5.92
C GLY A 11 -28.62 23.85 -6.55
N ALA A 12 -28.86 22.85 -5.72
CA ALA A 12 -29.05 21.47 -6.16
C ALA A 12 -30.51 21.10 -6.48
N GLY A 13 -31.46 21.98 -6.19
CA GLY A 13 -32.89 21.68 -6.29
C GLY A 13 -33.74 22.81 -6.86
N GLU A 14 -34.90 23.01 -6.25
CA GLU A 14 -35.99 23.86 -6.76
C GLU A 14 -35.81 25.34 -6.38
N LEU A 15 -36.62 26.24 -6.98
CA LEU A 15 -36.51 27.69 -6.78
C LEU A 15 -36.62 28.12 -5.32
N ASP A 16 -37.42 27.42 -4.51
CA ASP A 16 -37.60 27.69 -3.08
C ASP A 16 -36.31 27.52 -2.24
N GLN A 17 -35.35 26.74 -2.74
CA GLN A 17 -34.05 26.53 -2.10
C GLN A 17 -33.01 27.58 -2.53
N MET A 18 -33.31 28.40 -3.53
CA MET A 18 -32.39 29.44 -3.98
C MET A 18 -32.23 30.54 -2.93
N PRO A 19 -30.98 30.93 -2.56
CA PRO A 19 -30.77 32.06 -1.69
C PRO A 19 -31.38 33.34 -2.26
N LEU A 20 -32.20 34.04 -1.46
CA LEU A 20 -32.94 35.24 -1.89
C LEU A 20 -32.05 36.33 -2.52
N GLY A 21 -30.79 36.45 -2.06
CA GLY A 21 -29.82 37.39 -2.63
C GLY A 21 -29.46 37.06 -4.09
N ILE A 22 -29.39 35.78 -4.44
CA ILE A 22 -29.11 35.29 -5.80
C ILE A 22 -30.34 35.44 -6.69
N TYR A 23 -31.53 35.10 -6.18
CA TYR A 23 -32.78 35.33 -6.91
C TYR A 23 -32.94 36.81 -7.31
N LYS A 24 -32.69 37.74 -6.36
CA LYS A 24 -32.71 39.19 -6.63
C LYS A 24 -31.66 39.63 -7.65
N LEU A 25 -30.48 39.01 -7.65
CA LEU A 25 -29.43 39.30 -8.63
C LEU A 25 -29.87 38.87 -10.04
N LEU A 26 -30.37 37.64 -10.19
CA LEU A 26 -30.84 37.10 -11.46
C LEU A 26 -32.01 37.91 -12.04
N LYS A 27 -32.94 38.35 -11.18
CA LYS A 27 -34.06 39.23 -11.59
C LYS A 27 -33.65 40.58 -12.18
N ASN A 28 -32.50 41.10 -11.79
CA ASN A 28 -31.97 42.38 -12.28
C ASN A 28 -30.96 42.20 -13.42
N THR A 29 -30.78 40.97 -13.92
CA THR A 29 -29.83 40.64 -14.97
C THR A 29 -30.54 40.46 -16.30
N GLU A 30 -30.01 41.05 -17.37
CA GLU A 30 -30.61 40.94 -18.71
C GLU A 30 -30.30 39.61 -19.41
N LEU A 31 -29.10 39.06 -19.21
CA LEU A 31 -28.64 37.82 -19.85
C LEU A 31 -27.76 37.01 -18.88
N VAL A 32 -28.05 35.71 -18.80
CA VAL A 32 -27.25 34.73 -18.05
C VAL A 32 -26.74 33.65 -18.99
N TYR A 33 -25.46 33.33 -18.89
CA TYR A 33 -24.87 32.18 -19.56
C TYR A 33 -25.02 30.97 -18.63
N ALA A 34 -25.60 29.87 -19.09
CA ALA A 34 -25.81 28.70 -18.25
C ALA A 34 -24.98 27.51 -18.73
N ARG A 35 -24.42 26.72 -17.80
CA ARG A 35 -23.82 25.42 -18.15
C ARG A 35 -24.82 24.56 -18.90
N THR A 36 -26.04 24.47 -18.38
CA THR A 36 -27.16 23.73 -18.98
C THR A 36 -28.47 24.47 -18.77
N ILE A 37 -29.39 24.37 -19.73
CA ILE A 37 -30.77 24.87 -19.56
C ILE A 37 -31.64 23.91 -18.73
N GLU A 38 -31.21 22.65 -18.59
CA GLU A 38 -31.92 21.59 -17.87
C GLU A 38 -31.73 21.72 -16.34
N HIS A 39 -32.17 22.84 -15.78
CA HIS A 39 -32.19 23.09 -14.35
C HIS A 39 -33.56 23.62 -13.90
N PRO A 40 -34.20 23.08 -12.83
CA PRO A 40 -35.55 23.48 -12.40
C PRO A 40 -35.69 25.00 -12.22
N VAL A 41 -34.76 25.61 -11.47
CA VAL A 41 -34.69 27.06 -11.26
C VAL A 41 -34.66 27.87 -12.56
N LEU A 42 -33.88 27.45 -13.57
CA LEU A 42 -33.80 28.21 -14.83
C LEU A 42 -35.10 28.14 -15.62
N LYS A 43 -35.79 26.99 -15.60
CA LYS A 43 -37.10 26.84 -16.26
C LYS A 43 -38.11 27.85 -15.71
N GLU A 44 -38.15 28.04 -14.40
CA GLU A 44 -39.01 29.02 -13.74
C GLU A 44 -38.56 30.47 -14.04
N LEU A 45 -37.28 30.79 -13.91
CA LEU A 45 -36.78 32.15 -14.16
C LEU A 45 -36.94 32.59 -15.62
N VAL A 46 -36.82 31.66 -16.57
CA VAL A 46 -37.11 31.92 -18.00
C VAL A 46 -38.59 32.21 -18.21
N ALA A 47 -39.49 31.47 -17.55
CA ALA A 47 -40.93 31.77 -17.57
C ALA A 47 -41.24 33.16 -16.97
N GLU A 48 -40.41 33.62 -16.03
CA GLU A 48 -40.49 34.96 -15.44
C GLU A 48 -39.76 36.05 -16.26
N GLY A 49 -39.18 35.72 -17.42
CA GLY A 49 -38.63 36.67 -18.39
C GLY A 49 -37.09 36.81 -18.41
N LEU A 50 -36.35 35.97 -17.68
CA LEU A 50 -34.88 35.94 -17.76
C LEU A 50 -34.42 35.38 -19.12
N LYS A 51 -33.47 36.06 -19.77
CA LYS A 51 -32.82 35.49 -20.97
C LYS A 51 -31.64 34.63 -20.57
N VAL A 52 -31.59 33.41 -21.10
CA VAL A 52 -30.53 32.45 -20.83
C VAL A 52 -29.92 31.99 -22.16
N GLU A 53 -28.59 31.98 -22.24
CA GLU A 53 -27.81 31.35 -23.32
C GLU A 53 -27.11 30.13 -22.70
N SER A 54 -27.53 28.91 -23.04
CA SER A 54 -26.93 27.69 -22.52
C SER A 54 -25.78 27.18 -23.39
N PHE A 55 -24.89 26.38 -22.79
CA PHE A 55 -23.79 25.73 -23.48
C PHE A 55 -24.07 24.25 -23.79
N ASP A 56 -25.33 23.80 -23.73
CA ASP A 56 -25.73 22.41 -24.01
C ASP A 56 -25.23 21.95 -25.40
N SER A 57 -25.27 22.83 -26.41
CA SER A 57 -24.77 22.50 -27.75
C SER A 57 -23.27 22.18 -27.81
N ILE A 58 -22.45 22.75 -26.90
CA ILE A 58 -21.01 22.46 -26.85
C ILE A 58 -20.77 21.05 -26.30
N TYR A 59 -21.64 20.56 -25.42
CA TYR A 59 -21.59 19.17 -24.95
C TYR A 59 -21.97 18.18 -26.06
N GLU A 60 -22.83 18.57 -27.01
CA GLU A 60 -23.19 17.74 -28.16
C GLU A 60 -22.11 17.70 -29.26
N GLU A 61 -21.25 18.73 -29.33
CA GLU A 61 -20.23 18.89 -30.37
C GLU A 61 -18.89 18.19 -30.09
N HIS A 62 -18.66 17.73 -28.85
CA HIS A 62 -17.38 17.20 -28.40
C HIS A 62 -17.49 15.82 -27.76
N ASP A 63 -16.64 14.89 -28.18
CA ASP A 63 -16.58 13.52 -27.63
C ASP A 63 -15.89 13.45 -26.24
N GLN A 64 -15.18 14.52 -25.83
CA GLN A 64 -14.42 14.55 -24.57
C GLN A 64 -14.83 15.75 -23.70
N PHE A 65 -15.17 15.48 -22.43
CA PHE A 65 -15.61 16.49 -21.46
C PHE A 65 -14.56 17.59 -21.18
N GLU A 66 -13.27 17.24 -21.17
CA GLU A 66 -12.22 18.22 -20.88
C GLU A 66 -12.16 19.35 -21.92
N ALA A 67 -12.27 19.00 -23.21
CA ALA A 67 -12.32 19.97 -24.30
C ALA A 67 -13.56 20.88 -24.22
N VAL A 68 -14.70 20.34 -23.74
CA VAL A 68 -15.91 21.13 -23.50
C VAL A 68 -15.68 22.20 -22.44
N TYR A 69 -15.09 21.82 -21.30
CA TYR A 69 -14.86 22.75 -20.19
C TYR A 69 -13.90 23.88 -20.57
N GLU A 70 -12.82 23.56 -21.28
CA GLU A 70 -11.88 24.55 -21.81
C GLU A 70 -12.56 25.51 -22.80
N LYS A 71 -13.42 24.96 -23.68
CA LYS A 71 -14.10 25.77 -24.69
C LYS A 71 -15.10 26.74 -24.09
N ILE A 72 -15.90 26.30 -23.12
CA ILE A 72 -16.84 27.15 -22.39
C ILE A 72 -16.09 28.28 -21.68
N ALA A 73 -14.99 27.95 -20.99
CA ALA A 73 -14.18 28.95 -20.29
C ALA A 73 -13.59 29.99 -21.27
N GLU A 74 -13.09 29.55 -22.43
CA GLU A 74 -12.58 30.45 -23.47
C GLU A 74 -13.66 31.43 -23.95
N ILE A 75 -14.86 30.93 -24.26
CA ILE A 75 -15.98 31.75 -24.75
C ILE A 75 -16.37 32.80 -23.70
N LEU A 76 -16.51 32.40 -22.43
CA LEU A 76 -16.86 33.29 -21.33
C LEU A 76 -15.80 34.38 -21.12
N ILE A 77 -14.52 34.03 -21.18
CA ILE A 77 -13.40 34.97 -21.12
C ILE A 77 -13.44 35.96 -22.29
N GLN A 78 -13.75 35.52 -23.51
CA GLN A 78 -13.85 36.43 -24.66
C GLN A 78 -15.04 37.39 -24.52
N LYS A 79 -16.19 36.89 -24.09
CA LYS A 79 -17.38 37.74 -23.84
C LYS A 79 -17.10 38.76 -22.73
N ALA A 80 -16.36 38.36 -21.69
CA ALA A 80 -15.95 39.24 -20.60
C ALA A 80 -14.98 40.36 -21.03
N LYS A 81 -14.37 40.31 -22.22
CA LYS A 81 -13.61 41.46 -22.73
C LYS A 81 -14.50 42.61 -23.19
N VAL A 82 -15.76 42.34 -23.48
CA VAL A 82 -16.69 43.29 -24.08
C VAL A 82 -17.72 43.81 -23.06
N GLN A 83 -18.19 42.95 -22.16
CA GLN A 83 -19.20 43.29 -21.15
C GLN A 83 -19.03 42.44 -19.88
N ASP A 84 -19.75 42.79 -18.82
CA ASP A 84 -19.85 41.92 -17.64
C ASP A 84 -20.61 40.63 -17.99
N VAL A 85 -20.13 39.51 -17.48
CA VAL A 85 -20.66 38.17 -17.78
C VAL A 85 -21.20 37.56 -16.50
N ILE A 86 -22.43 37.06 -16.54
CA ILE A 86 -22.98 36.20 -15.48
C ILE A 86 -23.04 34.77 -16.01
N TYR A 87 -22.34 33.86 -15.34
CA TYR A 87 -22.32 32.44 -15.68
C TYR A 87 -22.96 31.64 -14.54
N SER A 88 -23.99 30.84 -14.84
CA SER A 88 -24.68 30.01 -13.86
C SER A 88 -24.35 28.54 -14.02
N VAL A 89 -24.10 27.87 -12.90
CA VAL A 89 -23.85 26.42 -12.82
C VAL A 89 -24.83 25.75 -11.85
N PRO A 90 -25.20 24.47 -12.08
CA PRO A 90 -25.92 23.68 -11.09
C PRO A 90 -25.16 23.60 -9.77
N GLY A 91 -25.88 23.54 -8.64
CA GLY A 91 -25.25 23.36 -7.33
C GLY A 91 -24.37 24.53 -6.88
N HIS A 92 -23.22 24.19 -6.29
CA HIS A 92 -22.23 25.16 -5.81
C HIS A 92 -21.10 25.31 -6.84
N PRO A 93 -20.66 26.54 -7.21
CA PRO A 93 -19.67 26.76 -8.27
C PRO A 93 -18.27 26.17 -8.07
N LEU A 94 -18.00 25.59 -6.91
CA LEU A 94 -16.69 25.05 -6.55
C LEU A 94 -16.72 23.53 -6.36
N ILE A 95 -17.88 22.90 -6.52
CA ILE A 95 -18.07 21.47 -6.26
C ILE A 95 -18.31 20.79 -7.60
N ALA A 96 -17.38 19.92 -8.02
CA ALA A 96 -17.44 19.17 -9.28
C ALA A 96 -17.63 20.05 -10.55
N GLU A 97 -17.10 21.28 -10.55
CA GLU A 97 -17.27 22.26 -11.64
C GLU A 97 -15.92 22.65 -12.27
N LYS A 98 -15.43 21.84 -13.22
CA LYS A 98 -14.12 22.04 -13.86
C LYS A 98 -14.02 23.35 -14.64
N THR A 99 -15.08 23.76 -15.35
CA THR A 99 -15.14 25.05 -16.07
C THR A 99 -14.86 26.23 -15.14
N VAL A 100 -15.38 26.19 -13.91
CA VAL A 100 -15.17 27.26 -12.93
C VAL A 100 -13.71 27.31 -12.48
N GLN A 101 -13.06 26.16 -12.28
CA GLN A 101 -11.63 26.10 -11.95
C GLN A 101 -10.75 26.68 -13.06
N ILE A 102 -11.10 26.41 -14.33
CA ILE A 102 -10.40 27.00 -15.48
C ILE A 102 -10.62 28.51 -15.52
N LEU A 103 -11.84 28.99 -15.29
CA LEU A 103 -12.13 30.43 -15.26
C LEU A 103 -11.36 31.16 -14.16
N LEU A 104 -11.28 30.61 -12.95
CA LEU A 104 -10.50 31.21 -11.85
C LEU A 104 -9.02 31.32 -12.22
N SER A 105 -8.44 30.27 -12.80
CA SER A 105 -7.01 30.25 -13.15
C SER A 105 -6.66 31.07 -14.39
N GLU A 106 -7.41 30.92 -15.49
CA GLU A 106 -7.15 31.59 -16.77
C GLU A 106 -7.70 33.02 -16.82
N GLY A 107 -8.79 33.30 -16.09
CA GLY A 107 -9.36 34.64 -15.95
C GLY A 107 -8.36 35.60 -15.31
N GLU A 108 -7.74 35.20 -14.20
CA GLU A 108 -6.70 35.99 -13.53
C GLU A 108 -5.50 36.25 -14.43
N LYS A 109 -4.98 35.22 -15.12
CA LYS A 109 -3.87 35.37 -16.07
C LYS A 109 -4.17 36.36 -17.20
N LYS A 110 -5.44 36.45 -17.61
CA LYS A 110 -5.90 37.35 -18.68
C LYS A 110 -6.42 38.69 -18.16
N GLY A 111 -6.30 38.96 -16.86
CA GLY A 111 -6.68 40.22 -16.23
C GLY A 111 -8.19 40.44 -16.11
N ILE A 112 -8.99 39.38 -16.16
CA ILE A 112 -10.46 39.44 -15.99
C ILE A 112 -10.80 38.96 -14.57
N PRO A 113 -11.33 39.83 -13.71
CA PRO A 113 -11.76 39.42 -12.38
C PRO A 113 -12.87 38.36 -12.45
N VAL A 114 -12.72 37.29 -11.69
CA VAL A 114 -13.73 36.23 -11.55
C VAL A 114 -14.24 36.24 -10.11
N HIS A 115 -15.55 36.40 -9.95
CA HIS A 115 -16.22 36.46 -8.66
C HIS A 115 -17.24 35.33 -8.54
N ILE A 116 -17.20 34.61 -7.43
CA ILE A 116 -18.20 33.58 -7.12
C ILE A 116 -19.27 34.18 -6.22
N LYS A 117 -20.54 33.94 -6.55
CA LYS A 117 -21.70 34.36 -5.75
C LYS A 117 -22.68 33.22 -5.56
N GLY A 118 -23.06 33.00 -4.32
CA GLY A 118 -24.06 31.99 -3.98
C GLY A 118 -23.62 30.58 -4.33
N GLY A 119 -24.60 29.70 -4.52
CA GLY A 119 -24.41 28.26 -4.58
C GLY A 119 -24.70 27.64 -3.23
N GLN A 120 -25.77 26.86 -3.17
CA GLN A 120 -25.95 25.89 -2.10
C GLN A 120 -25.45 24.54 -2.63
N SER A 121 -24.56 23.91 -1.88
CA SER A 121 -24.16 22.54 -2.18
C SER A 121 -25.32 21.59 -1.89
N PHE A 122 -25.34 20.43 -2.56
CA PHE A 122 -26.23 19.34 -2.19
C PHE A 122 -25.84 18.67 -0.86
N LEU A 123 -24.69 18.98 -0.27
CA LEU A 123 -24.19 18.33 0.95
C LEU A 123 -25.13 18.49 2.16
N ASP A 124 -25.66 19.68 2.43
CA ASP A 124 -26.59 19.87 3.56
C ASP A 124 -27.88 19.05 3.37
N ALA A 125 -28.35 18.99 2.12
CA ALA A 125 -29.49 18.16 1.74
C ALA A 125 -29.15 16.68 1.92
N MET A 126 -27.99 16.22 1.43
CA MET A 126 -27.50 14.86 1.62
C MET A 126 -27.52 14.47 3.09
N PHE A 127 -26.84 15.23 3.97
CA PHE A 127 -26.80 14.92 5.41
C PHE A 127 -28.19 14.83 6.03
N THR A 128 -29.13 15.66 5.56
CA THR A 128 -30.54 15.59 5.97
C THR A 128 -31.21 14.30 5.48
N SER A 129 -30.99 13.90 4.22
CA SER A 129 -31.56 12.69 3.62
C SER A 129 -31.04 11.40 4.30
N ILE A 130 -29.73 11.32 4.53
CA ILE A 130 -29.09 10.15 5.17
C ILE A 130 -29.12 10.21 6.71
N LYS A 131 -29.49 11.36 7.29
CA LYS A 131 -29.62 11.62 8.74
C LYS A 131 -28.34 11.35 9.53
N VAL A 132 -27.22 11.91 9.06
CA VAL A 132 -25.91 11.78 9.71
C VAL A 132 -25.38 13.13 10.17
N ASP A 133 -24.55 13.12 11.21
CA ASP A 133 -23.84 14.31 11.68
C ASP A 133 -22.42 14.34 11.08
N PRO A 134 -22.10 15.30 10.20
CA PRO A 134 -20.75 15.37 9.60
C PRO A 134 -19.63 15.64 10.63
N VAL A 135 -19.95 16.06 11.86
CA VAL A 135 -18.97 16.24 12.95
C VAL A 135 -18.36 14.91 13.38
N GLU A 136 -19.05 13.79 13.18
CA GLU A 136 -18.53 12.43 13.47
C GLU A 136 -17.35 12.04 12.55
N GLY A 137 -17.12 12.81 11.50
CA GLY A 137 -16.07 12.60 10.50
C GLY A 137 -16.68 12.38 9.13
N PHE A 138 -16.21 13.14 8.15
CA PHE A 138 -16.80 13.18 6.82
C PHE A 138 -15.74 13.26 5.72
N GLN A 139 -15.96 12.51 4.63
CA GLN A 139 -15.19 12.51 3.40
C GLN A 139 -16.09 12.79 2.20
N PHE A 140 -15.63 13.68 1.32
CA PHE A 140 -16.27 13.94 0.04
C PHE A 140 -15.30 13.58 -1.08
N LEU A 141 -15.62 12.54 -1.84
CA LEU A 141 -14.74 11.96 -2.86
C LEU A 141 -15.40 12.01 -4.24
N ASP A 142 -14.56 11.94 -5.28
CA ASP A 142 -14.97 11.90 -6.68
C ASP A 142 -14.99 10.45 -7.16
N GLY A 143 -16.15 9.96 -7.61
CA GLY A 143 -16.27 8.59 -8.14
C GLY A 143 -15.47 8.35 -9.41
N THR A 144 -15.13 9.40 -10.17
CA THR A 144 -14.35 9.28 -11.42
C THR A 144 -12.85 9.18 -11.21
N ASP A 145 -12.36 9.51 -10.02
CA ASP A 145 -10.94 9.50 -9.64
C ASP A 145 -10.77 8.97 -8.20
N LEU A 146 -11.59 7.97 -7.83
CA LEU A 146 -11.56 7.40 -6.48
C LEU A 146 -10.32 6.52 -6.33
N SER A 147 -9.47 6.85 -5.36
CA SER A 147 -8.33 6.01 -4.97
C SER A 147 -8.54 5.39 -3.59
N LEU A 148 -8.06 4.16 -3.42
CA LEU A 148 -8.04 3.48 -2.11
C LEU A 148 -7.30 4.29 -1.04
N ARG A 149 -6.30 5.09 -1.44
CA ARG A 149 -5.52 5.93 -0.52
C ARG A 149 -6.35 7.00 0.18
N ASP A 150 -7.43 7.45 -0.46
CA ASP A 150 -8.29 8.52 0.05
C ASP A 150 -9.42 7.98 0.95
N VAL A 151 -9.59 6.65 0.99
CA VAL A 151 -10.66 5.98 1.74
C VAL A 151 -10.30 5.85 3.22
N ASN A 152 -11.08 6.54 4.07
CA ASN A 152 -11.06 6.36 5.53
C ASN A 152 -12.34 5.66 5.99
N ILE A 153 -12.20 4.39 6.33
CA ILE A 153 -13.34 3.53 6.71
C ILE A 153 -14.05 3.93 8.01
N THR A 154 -13.45 4.83 8.80
CA THR A 154 -14.02 5.28 10.09
C THR A 154 -14.90 6.52 9.96
N GLN A 155 -15.00 7.10 8.77
CA GLN A 155 -15.74 8.34 8.51
C GLN A 155 -16.95 8.10 7.59
N HIS A 156 -17.93 9.00 7.67
CA HIS A 156 -19.00 9.07 6.68
C HIS A 156 -18.41 9.44 5.32
N MET A 157 -18.68 8.67 4.28
CA MET A 157 -18.14 8.97 2.94
C MET A 157 -19.28 9.23 1.96
N ILE A 158 -19.21 10.35 1.25
CA ILE A 158 -20.06 10.62 0.08
C ILE A 158 -19.16 10.61 -1.15
N VAL A 159 -19.39 9.64 -2.02
CA VAL A 159 -18.79 9.56 -3.35
C VAL A 159 -19.74 10.23 -4.34
N SER A 160 -19.33 11.38 -4.84
CA SER A 160 -20.06 12.13 -5.86
C SER A 160 -19.73 11.60 -7.25
N GLN A 161 -20.43 12.11 -8.26
CA GLN A 161 -20.11 11.84 -9.67
C GLN A 161 -20.27 10.38 -10.11
N VAL A 162 -21.17 9.63 -9.46
CA VAL A 162 -21.47 8.23 -9.80
C VAL A 162 -22.62 8.16 -10.79
N TYR A 163 -22.33 8.54 -12.04
CA TYR A 163 -23.36 8.84 -13.04
C TYR A 163 -23.91 7.62 -13.78
N ASP A 164 -23.12 6.55 -13.84
CA ASP A 164 -23.41 5.35 -14.61
C ASP A 164 -22.88 4.08 -13.93
N ALA A 165 -23.22 2.93 -14.51
CA ALA A 165 -22.83 1.62 -13.99
C ALA A 165 -21.32 1.36 -14.06
N PHE A 166 -20.59 2.02 -14.95
CA PHE A 166 -19.13 1.84 -15.07
C PHE A 166 -18.43 2.53 -13.90
N VAL A 167 -18.73 3.80 -13.65
CA VAL A 167 -18.19 4.53 -12.49
C VAL A 167 -18.62 3.85 -11.19
N ALA A 168 -19.87 3.41 -11.08
CA ALA A 168 -20.34 2.65 -9.92
C ALA A 168 -19.57 1.33 -9.72
N SER A 169 -19.17 0.66 -10.80
CA SER A 169 -18.35 -0.56 -10.72
C SER A 169 -16.94 -0.25 -10.21
N GLU A 170 -16.29 0.80 -10.69
CA GLU A 170 -14.96 1.21 -10.21
C GLU A 170 -15.00 1.60 -8.73
N VAL A 171 -16.01 2.39 -8.33
CA VAL A 171 -16.25 2.75 -6.92
C VAL A 171 -16.46 1.51 -6.06
N LYS A 172 -17.31 0.58 -6.51
CA LYS A 172 -17.57 -0.70 -5.83
C LYS A 172 -16.28 -1.48 -5.63
N LEU A 173 -15.53 -1.75 -6.71
CA LEU A 173 -14.31 -2.56 -6.65
C LEU A 173 -13.27 -1.94 -5.72
N THR A 174 -13.09 -0.61 -5.81
CA THR A 174 -12.18 0.13 -4.93
C THR A 174 -12.58 0.00 -3.46
N LEU A 175 -13.87 0.15 -3.14
CA LEU A 175 -14.34 0.04 -1.77
C LEU A 175 -14.28 -1.40 -1.22
N MET A 176 -14.54 -2.42 -2.05
CA MET A 176 -14.49 -3.85 -1.64
C MET A 176 -13.09 -4.32 -1.20
N GLU A 177 -12.02 -3.59 -1.54
CA GLU A 177 -10.69 -3.90 -1.01
C GLU A 177 -10.61 -3.69 0.51
N LYS A 178 -11.34 -2.69 1.05
CA LYS A 178 -11.36 -2.31 2.48
C LYS A 178 -12.65 -2.66 3.20
N TYR A 179 -13.80 -2.54 2.55
CA TYR A 179 -15.11 -2.83 3.12
C TYR A 179 -15.52 -4.29 2.85
N PRO A 180 -16.31 -4.91 3.74
CA PRO A 180 -16.98 -6.17 3.42
C PRO A 180 -17.88 -6.05 2.19
N ASP A 181 -17.97 -7.11 1.40
CA ASP A 181 -18.79 -7.16 0.18
C ASP A 181 -20.27 -6.86 0.47
N ASP A 182 -20.76 -7.28 1.64
CA ASP A 182 -22.14 -7.11 2.10
C ASP A 182 -22.38 -5.81 2.88
N HIS A 183 -21.39 -4.91 2.95
CA HIS A 183 -21.53 -3.62 3.64
C HIS A 183 -22.66 -2.80 3.01
N GLU A 184 -23.57 -2.29 3.85
CA GLU A 184 -24.74 -1.55 3.37
C GLU A 184 -24.33 -0.15 2.91
N VAL A 185 -24.57 0.15 1.64
CA VAL A 185 -24.36 1.47 1.03
C VAL A 185 -25.68 2.06 0.56
N TYR A 186 -25.68 3.37 0.37
CA TYR A 186 -26.87 4.17 0.10
C TYR A 186 -26.69 4.86 -1.23
N LEU A 187 -27.59 4.60 -2.16
CA LEU A 187 -27.72 5.38 -3.37
C LEU A 187 -28.67 6.54 -3.13
N VAL A 188 -28.17 7.76 -3.23
CA VAL A 188 -28.98 8.97 -3.06
C VAL A 188 -29.06 9.69 -4.40
N THR A 189 -30.28 9.85 -4.91
CA THR A 189 -30.54 10.58 -6.16
C THR A 189 -31.38 11.82 -5.86
N GLY A 190 -30.91 12.99 -6.28
CA GLY A 190 -31.65 14.25 -6.15
C GLY A 190 -31.89 14.66 -4.69
N ALA A 191 -30.85 14.60 -3.85
CA ALA A 191 -30.96 14.93 -2.43
C ALA A 191 -31.60 16.31 -2.19
N GLY A 192 -32.61 16.35 -1.33
CA GLY A 192 -33.38 17.55 -1.00
C GLY A 192 -34.40 17.99 -2.05
N MET A 193 -34.53 17.27 -3.18
CA MET A 193 -35.55 17.55 -4.20
C MET A 193 -36.86 16.84 -3.87
N SER A 194 -37.97 17.27 -4.48
CA SER A 194 -39.25 16.57 -4.39
C SER A 194 -39.20 15.14 -4.95
N SER A 195 -38.27 14.88 -5.88
CA SER A 195 -37.97 13.57 -6.48
C SER A 195 -36.85 12.80 -5.77
N GLU A 196 -36.50 13.15 -4.54
CA GLU A 196 -35.45 12.45 -3.78
C GLU A 196 -35.74 10.95 -3.70
N SER A 197 -34.72 10.14 -4.01
CA SER A 197 -34.72 8.70 -3.76
C SER A 197 -33.49 8.32 -2.93
N VAL A 198 -33.70 7.53 -1.88
CA VAL A 198 -32.64 6.95 -1.06
C VAL A 198 -32.84 5.44 -1.02
N GLU A 199 -31.98 4.72 -1.71
CA GLU A 199 -32.03 3.27 -1.84
C GLU A 199 -30.85 2.64 -1.10
N ARG A 200 -31.12 1.56 -0.36
CA ARG A 200 -30.08 0.83 0.38
C ARG A 200 -29.79 -0.47 -0.33
N MET A 201 -28.52 -0.82 -0.43
CA MET A 201 -28.08 -2.05 -1.08
C MET A 201 -26.75 -2.53 -0.49
N PRO A 202 -26.45 -3.83 -0.58
CA PRO A 202 -25.09 -4.32 -0.36
C PRO A 202 -24.11 -3.71 -1.36
N LEU A 203 -22.87 -3.46 -0.93
CA LEU A 203 -21.83 -2.87 -1.76
C LEU A 203 -21.62 -3.64 -3.07
N TYR A 204 -21.65 -4.98 -3.03
CA TYR A 204 -21.49 -5.81 -4.23
C TYR A 204 -22.59 -5.62 -5.31
N GLU A 205 -23.73 -5.01 -4.98
CA GLU A 205 -24.86 -4.75 -5.90
C GLU A 205 -24.85 -3.33 -6.49
N LEU A 206 -23.91 -2.47 -6.09
CA LEU A 206 -23.92 -1.04 -6.40
C LEU A 206 -24.07 -0.73 -7.90
N ASP A 207 -23.33 -1.43 -8.76
CA ASP A 207 -23.36 -1.26 -10.21
C ASP A 207 -24.63 -1.82 -10.88
N ARG A 208 -25.35 -2.72 -10.22
CA ARG A 208 -26.57 -3.36 -10.76
C ARG A 208 -27.82 -2.53 -10.56
N ALA A 209 -27.85 -1.69 -9.53
CA ALA A 209 -28.98 -0.84 -9.19
C ALA A 209 -28.95 0.53 -9.89
N MET A 210 -27.87 0.86 -10.62
CA MET A 210 -27.71 2.19 -11.21
C MET A 210 -28.67 2.47 -12.36
N GLN A 211 -29.27 3.65 -12.30
CA GLN A 211 -29.89 4.34 -13.44
C GLN A 211 -29.00 5.53 -13.84
N LEU A 212 -28.99 5.86 -15.14
CA LEU A 212 -28.26 7.04 -15.65
C LEU A 212 -28.82 8.32 -15.03
N SER A 213 -28.05 8.95 -14.14
CA SER A 213 -28.44 10.20 -13.50
C SER A 213 -27.23 11.00 -13.04
N ASN A 214 -27.20 12.29 -13.39
CA ASN A 214 -26.14 13.21 -13.02
C ASN A 214 -26.26 13.73 -11.57
N LEU A 215 -27.34 13.35 -10.88
CA LEU A 215 -27.67 13.78 -9.51
C LEU A 215 -27.49 12.65 -8.49
N THR A 216 -26.82 11.59 -8.90
CA THR A 216 -26.64 10.37 -8.12
C THR A 216 -25.33 10.44 -7.35
N SER A 217 -25.39 10.14 -6.06
CA SER A 217 -24.24 10.04 -5.17
C SER A 217 -24.35 8.78 -4.32
N VAL A 218 -23.22 8.20 -3.97
CA VAL A 218 -23.15 7.02 -3.11
C VAL A 218 -22.71 7.46 -1.73
N TYR A 219 -23.52 7.17 -0.72
CA TYR A 219 -23.15 7.32 0.67
C TYR A 219 -22.73 5.97 1.25
N VAL A 220 -21.55 5.94 1.86
CA VAL A 220 -20.97 4.77 2.52
C VAL A 220 -20.84 5.10 4.02
N PRO A 221 -21.56 4.37 4.89
CA PRO A 221 -21.45 4.56 6.34
C PRO A 221 -20.11 4.04 6.88
N PRO A 222 -19.63 4.60 8.00
CA PRO A 222 -18.40 4.14 8.64
C PRO A 222 -18.54 2.70 9.14
N ILE A 223 -17.43 1.97 9.17
CA ILE A 223 -17.36 0.62 9.71
C ILE A 223 -17.53 0.66 11.24
N GLN A 224 -18.59 0.02 11.72
CA GLN A 224 -18.92 -0.08 13.15
C GLN A 224 -18.27 -1.27 13.86
N LYS A 225 -18.05 -2.38 13.14
CA LYS A 225 -17.47 -3.60 13.71
C LYS A 225 -15.94 -3.53 13.64
N GLU A 226 -15.27 -3.70 14.77
CA GLU A 226 -13.80 -3.67 14.84
C GLU A 226 -13.13 -4.73 13.95
N GLU A 227 -13.75 -5.91 13.78
CA GLU A 227 -13.22 -6.99 12.93
C GLU A 227 -13.02 -6.57 11.48
N ASN A 228 -13.88 -5.68 10.98
CA ASN A 228 -13.79 -5.18 9.62
C ASN A 228 -12.73 -4.07 9.48
N GLN A 229 -12.07 -3.67 10.58
CA GLN A 229 -10.99 -2.68 10.60
C GLN A 229 -9.60 -3.34 10.63
N TYR A 230 -9.49 -4.67 10.75
CA TYR A 230 -8.20 -5.36 10.91
C TYR A 230 -7.28 -5.28 9.69
N LYS A 231 -7.80 -4.93 8.52
CA LYS A 231 -6.99 -4.64 7.33
C LYS A 231 -6.22 -3.31 7.43
N GLU A 232 -6.57 -2.46 8.38
CA GLU A 232 -5.95 -1.15 8.52
C GLU A 232 -4.70 -1.18 9.38
N PHE A 233 -3.64 -0.54 8.89
CA PHE A 233 -2.35 -0.47 9.59
C PHE A 233 -2.46 0.21 10.96
N TRP A 234 -3.27 1.27 11.07
CA TRP A 234 -3.48 1.96 12.35
C TRP A 234 -4.17 1.06 13.37
N LYS A 235 -5.03 0.12 12.94
CA LYS A 235 -5.69 -0.83 13.85
C LYS A 235 -4.70 -1.86 14.38
N LEU A 236 -3.77 -2.33 13.54
CA LEU A 236 -2.66 -3.16 14.00
C LEU A 236 -1.83 -2.43 15.07
N ARG A 237 -1.47 -1.16 14.83
CA ARG A 237 -0.77 -0.34 15.84
C ARG A 237 -1.54 -0.26 17.16
N GLU A 238 -2.84 0.03 17.11
CA GLU A 238 -3.72 0.09 18.29
C GLU A 238 -3.75 -1.24 19.06
N ILE A 239 -3.80 -2.37 18.35
CA ILE A 239 -3.75 -3.71 18.96
C ILE A 239 -2.42 -3.91 19.70
N ILE A 240 -1.29 -3.58 19.07
CA ILE A 240 0.04 -3.71 19.69
C ILE A 240 0.19 -2.78 20.90
N ASP A 241 -0.27 -1.53 20.80
CA ASP A 241 -0.30 -0.57 21.91
C ASP A 241 -1.10 -1.15 23.10
N LYS A 242 -2.27 -1.76 22.82
CA LYS A 242 -3.11 -2.37 23.85
C LYS A 242 -2.45 -3.61 24.47
N LEU A 243 -1.82 -4.47 23.67
CA LEU A 243 -1.11 -5.65 24.16
C LEU A 243 0.03 -5.29 25.11
N ARG A 244 0.75 -4.20 24.86
CA ARG A 244 1.84 -3.74 25.74
C ARG A 244 1.43 -2.73 26.82
N SER A 245 0.16 -2.32 26.84
CA SER A 245 -0.38 -1.42 27.86
C SER A 245 -0.28 -2.01 29.28
N PRO A 246 -0.42 -1.18 30.35
CA PRO A 246 -0.44 -1.69 31.72
C PRO A 246 -1.51 -2.76 31.99
N GLU A 247 -2.63 -2.73 31.25
CA GLU A 247 -3.71 -3.71 31.32
C GLU A 247 -3.64 -4.79 30.22
N GLY A 248 -2.58 -4.76 29.42
CA GLY A 248 -2.35 -5.68 28.30
C GLY A 248 -1.82 -7.05 28.72
N CYS A 249 -1.26 -7.75 27.75
CA CYS A 249 -0.67 -9.07 27.91
C CYS A 249 0.64 -8.99 28.72
N PRO A 250 0.78 -9.76 29.81
CA PRO A 250 2.00 -9.75 30.62
C PRO A 250 3.24 -10.18 29.82
N TRP A 251 3.09 -11.15 28.92
CA TRP A 251 4.20 -11.64 28.10
C TRP A 251 4.71 -10.56 27.15
N ASP A 252 3.81 -9.89 26.42
CA ASP A 252 4.17 -8.82 25.47
C ASP A 252 4.86 -7.67 26.19
N ARG A 253 4.36 -7.27 27.37
CA ARG A 253 4.93 -6.18 28.16
C ARG A 253 6.33 -6.47 28.70
N GLU A 254 6.64 -7.72 29.04
CA GLU A 254 7.97 -8.12 29.52
C GLU A 254 9.02 -8.21 28.40
N GLN A 255 8.61 -8.17 27.13
CA GLN A 255 9.55 -8.25 26.01
C GLN A 255 10.42 -7.00 25.88
N THR A 256 11.67 -7.26 25.51
CA THR A 256 12.74 -6.30 25.21
C THR A 256 13.27 -6.55 23.81
N HIS A 257 14.06 -5.63 23.27
CA HIS A 257 14.72 -5.87 21.98
C HIS A 257 15.54 -7.15 21.99
N GLU A 258 16.26 -7.44 23.08
CA GLU A 258 17.12 -8.60 23.21
C GLU A 258 16.35 -9.91 23.26
N SER A 259 15.20 -9.94 23.94
CA SER A 259 14.37 -11.15 24.08
C SER A 259 13.64 -11.49 22.79
N LEU A 260 13.31 -10.49 21.95
CA LEU A 260 12.62 -10.68 20.68
C LEU A 260 13.50 -11.18 19.54
N ARG A 261 14.83 -11.01 19.62
CA ARG A 261 15.77 -11.40 18.54
C ARG A 261 15.61 -12.84 18.05
N LYS A 262 15.37 -13.78 18.97
CA LYS A 262 15.23 -15.19 18.60
C LYS A 262 13.96 -15.44 17.78
N TYR A 263 12.86 -14.76 18.11
CA TYR A 263 11.59 -14.91 17.41
C TYR A 263 11.70 -14.33 16.01
N LEU A 264 12.30 -13.14 15.86
CA LEU A 264 12.57 -12.58 14.53
C LEU A 264 13.41 -13.51 13.63
N LEU A 265 14.35 -14.26 14.22
CA LEU A 265 15.11 -15.25 13.46
C LEU A 265 14.24 -16.46 13.09
N GLU A 266 13.47 -16.98 14.04
CA GLU A 266 12.51 -18.08 13.85
C GLU A 266 11.52 -17.75 12.71
N GLU A 267 10.78 -16.64 12.79
CA GLU A 267 9.79 -16.26 11.76
C GLU A 267 10.43 -16.03 10.38
N ALA A 268 11.69 -15.54 10.35
CA ALA A 268 12.40 -15.36 9.09
C ALA A 268 12.72 -16.71 8.41
N TYR A 269 13.05 -17.75 9.19
CA TYR A 269 13.26 -19.10 8.64
C TYR A 269 11.95 -19.79 8.30
N GLU A 270 10.88 -19.59 9.08
CA GLU A 270 9.55 -20.13 8.77
C GLU A 270 9.00 -19.53 7.47
N LEU A 271 9.17 -18.21 7.26
CA LEU A 271 8.89 -17.56 5.98
C LEU A 271 9.69 -18.17 4.81
N ILE A 272 10.99 -18.43 5.00
CA ILE A 272 11.83 -19.07 3.97
C ILE A 272 11.31 -20.48 3.64
N ASP A 273 10.90 -21.24 4.66
CA ASP A 273 10.33 -22.56 4.48
C ASP A 273 9.00 -22.51 3.72
N ALA A 274 8.10 -21.59 4.08
CA ALA A 274 6.84 -21.37 3.36
C ALA A 274 7.07 -21.02 1.88
N ILE A 275 8.05 -20.16 1.58
CA ILE A 275 8.45 -19.82 0.20
C ILE A 275 8.97 -21.05 -0.54
N ASN A 276 9.80 -21.88 0.10
CA ASN A 276 10.37 -23.07 -0.52
C ASN A 276 9.30 -24.14 -0.81
N GLU A 277 8.26 -24.22 0.02
CA GLU A 277 7.13 -25.15 -0.15
C GLU A 277 6.07 -24.60 -1.12
N GLY A 278 6.11 -23.31 -1.45
CA GLY A 278 5.15 -22.66 -2.35
C GLY A 278 3.75 -22.51 -1.73
N ASP A 279 3.68 -22.51 -0.40
CA ASP A 279 2.43 -22.39 0.37
C ASP A 279 2.07 -20.91 0.55
N ILE A 280 1.12 -20.43 -0.23
CA ILE A 280 0.74 -19.00 -0.24
C ILE A 280 0.09 -18.57 1.07
N ASP A 281 -0.73 -19.43 1.68
CA ASP A 281 -1.43 -19.08 2.92
C ASP A 281 -0.42 -18.98 4.07
N HIS A 282 0.52 -19.91 4.14
CA HIS A 282 1.61 -19.88 5.11
C HIS A 282 2.56 -18.69 4.87
N ILE A 283 2.86 -18.33 3.61
CA ILE A 283 3.64 -17.10 3.33
C ILE A 283 2.95 -15.86 3.88
N ILE A 284 1.61 -15.76 3.78
CA ILE A 284 0.85 -14.62 4.33
C ILE A 284 0.94 -14.59 5.85
N GLU A 285 0.80 -15.74 6.50
CA GLU A 285 0.93 -15.90 7.96
C GLU A 285 2.32 -15.46 8.44
N GLU A 286 3.39 -16.02 7.87
CA GLU A 286 4.77 -15.75 8.27
C GLU A 286 5.21 -14.31 7.97
N LEU A 287 4.74 -13.72 6.86
CA LEU A 287 4.94 -12.28 6.62
C LEU A 287 4.26 -11.42 7.70
N GLY A 288 3.11 -11.87 8.20
CA GLY A 288 2.41 -11.27 9.33
C GLY A 288 3.22 -11.36 10.61
N ASP A 289 3.86 -12.49 10.90
CA ASP A 289 4.66 -12.68 12.10
C ASP A 289 5.98 -11.91 12.05
N VAL A 290 6.63 -11.84 10.89
CA VAL A 290 7.77 -10.92 10.68
C VAL A 290 7.34 -9.45 10.89
N LEU A 291 6.15 -9.06 10.40
CA LEU A 291 5.61 -7.72 10.63
C LEU A 291 5.31 -7.48 12.12
N LEU A 292 4.78 -8.47 12.83
CA LEU A 292 4.55 -8.41 14.28
C LEU A 292 5.84 -8.10 15.03
N GLN A 293 6.96 -8.76 14.67
CA GLN A 293 8.26 -8.46 15.28
C GLN A 293 8.67 -6.99 15.05
N VAL A 294 8.52 -6.48 13.82
CA VAL A 294 8.79 -5.07 13.50
C VAL A 294 7.94 -4.13 14.35
N MET A 295 6.64 -4.43 14.50
CA MET A 295 5.72 -3.63 15.30
C MET A 295 6.07 -3.65 16.79
N LEU A 296 6.42 -4.81 17.35
CA LEU A 296 6.83 -4.94 18.76
C LEU A 296 8.14 -4.19 19.04
N HIS A 297 9.14 -4.30 18.15
CA HIS A 297 10.36 -3.51 18.25
C HIS A 297 10.08 -2.00 18.17
N ALA A 298 9.24 -1.56 17.24
CA ALA A 298 8.86 -0.16 17.14
C ALA A 298 8.14 0.34 18.41
N ARG A 299 7.25 -0.48 18.99
CA ARG A 299 6.55 -0.14 20.24
C ARG A 299 7.49 -0.06 21.44
N ILE A 300 8.45 -0.98 21.57
CA ILE A 300 9.50 -0.91 22.60
C ILE A 300 10.33 0.36 22.44
N GLY A 301 10.72 0.70 21.21
CA GLY A 301 11.42 1.94 20.91
C GLY A 301 10.63 3.18 21.34
N GLU A 302 9.31 3.15 21.19
CA GLU A 302 8.42 4.24 21.58
C GLU A 302 8.24 4.31 23.10
N ASP A 303 8.11 3.16 23.78
CA ASP A 303 8.07 3.05 25.24
C ASP A 303 9.33 3.65 25.89
N GLU A 304 10.48 3.50 25.23
CA GLU A 304 11.77 4.04 25.68
C GLU A 304 12.06 5.47 25.19
N GLY A 305 11.22 6.02 24.31
CA GLY A 305 11.34 7.37 23.76
C GLY A 305 12.44 7.55 22.70
N TYR A 306 12.85 6.47 22.03
CA TYR A 306 13.91 6.51 21.00
C TYR A 306 13.37 6.67 19.58
N PHE A 307 12.38 5.86 19.19
CA PHE A 307 11.79 5.88 17.84
C PHE A 307 10.42 5.19 17.82
N SER A 308 9.64 5.42 16.77
CA SER A 308 8.31 4.86 16.54
C SER A 308 8.25 4.07 15.24
N ILE A 309 7.12 3.42 14.98
CA ILE A 309 6.88 2.76 13.71
C ILE A 309 6.91 3.74 12.53
N ASP A 310 6.49 4.99 12.76
CA ASP A 310 6.46 6.04 11.75
C ASP A 310 7.90 6.41 11.31
N ASP A 311 8.85 6.43 12.25
CA ASP A 311 10.27 6.66 11.96
C ASP A 311 10.87 5.50 11.13
N VAL A 312 10.47 4.26 11.41
CA VAL A 312 10.89 3.08 10.63
C VAL A 312 10.36 3.17 9.20
N ILE A 313 9.07 3.50 9.03
CA ILE A 313 8.42 3.67 7.72
C ILE A 313 9.06 4.83 6.94
N GLN A 314 9.32 5.96 7.59
CA GLN A 314 10.00 7.09 6.97
C GLN A 314 11.40 6.69 6.50
N GLY A 315 12.19 6.04 7.35
CA GLY A 315 13.54 5.62 7.04
C GLY A 315 13.62 4.67 5.85
N ILE A 316 12.73 3.68 5.75
CA ILE A 316 12.68 2.79 4.59
C ILE A 316 12.15 3.51 3.34
N SER A 317 11.14 4.37 3.47
CA SER A 317 10.55 5.10 2.33
C SER A 317 11.57 6.03 1.68
N GLU A 318 12.24 6.87 2.47
CA GLU A 318 13.29 7.77 1.99
C GLU A 318 14.43 6.98 1.33
N LYS A 319 14.85 5.87 1.95
CA LYS A 319 15.88 4.98 1.41
C LYS A 319 15.45 4.37 0.07
N MET A 320 14.22 3.91 -0.06
CA MET A 320 13.71 3.30 -1.28
C MET A 320 13.60 4.33 -2.41
N VAL A 321 13.10 5.54 -2.14
CA VAL A 321 13.05 6.64 -3.11
C VAL A 321 14.46 7.00 -3.57
N ARG A 322 15.39 7.20 -2.63
CA ARG A 322 16.78 7.59 -2.93
C ARG A 322 17.53 6.53 -3.74
N ARG A 323 17.31 5.24 -3.46
CA ARG A 323 18.00 4.13 -4.13
C ARG A 323 17.39 3.72 -5.47
N HIS A 324 16.24 4.28 -5.84
CA HIS A 324 15.59 4.04 -7.13
C HIS A 324 15.38 5.36 -7.90
N PRO A 325 16.46 6.11 -8.21
CA PRO A 325 16.35 7.36 -8.98
C PRO A 325 15.83 7.14 -10.41
N HIS A 326 15.81 5.89 -10.89
CA HIS A 326 15.22 5.51 -12.17
C HIS A 326 13.70 5.33 -12.12
N VAL A 327 13.12 5.15 -10.92
CA VAL A 327 11.66 5.08 -10.71
C VAL A 327 11.12 6.43 -10.25
N PHE A 328 11.80 7.08 -9.30
CA PHE A 328 11.32 8.29 -8.63
C PHE A 328 12.05 9.58 -9.05
N GLY A 329 13.07 9.47 -9.90
CA GLY A 329 13.87 10.59 -10.37
C GLY A 329 13.96 10.64 -11.89
N ASN A 330 15.07 11.17 -12.40
CA ASN A 330 15.29 11.39 -13.84
C ASN A 330 16.29 10.40 -14.47
N GLU A 331 16.85 9.46 -13.70
CA GLU A 331 17.77 8.46 -14.26
C GLU A 331 16.97 7.39 -15.05
N ARG A 332 17.61 6.65 -15.93
CA ARG A 332 17.00 5.51 -16.63
C ARG A 332 17.81 4.26 -16.32
N ALA A 333 17.12 3.17 -16.02
CA ALA A 333 17.72 1.84 -15.91
C ALA A 333 17.01 0.92 -16.91
N GLU A 334 17.77 0.25 -17.78
CA GLU A 334 17.24 -0.62 -18.84
C GLU A 334 17.33 -2.10 -18.49
N SER A 335 18.10 -2.45 -17.45
CA SER A 335 18.27 -3.82 -16.98
C SER A 335 18.40 -3.92 -15.44
N ALA A 336 18.14 -5.11 -14.90
CA ALA A 336 18.34 -5.42 -13.49
C ALA A 336 19.80 -5.20 -13.03
N LYS A 337 20.77 -5.35 -13.94
CA LYS A 337 22.18 -5.11 -13.66
C LYS A 337 22.47 -3.61 -13.45
N ASP A 338 21.87 -2.75 -14.28
CA ASP A 338 22.01 -1.29 -14.13
C ASP A 338 21.40 -0.80 -12.81
N VAL A 339 20.29 -1.42 -12.40
CA VAL A 339 19.67 -1.18 -11.09
C VAL A 339 20.60 -1.58 -9.95
N GLU A 340 21.22 -2.77 -10.02
CA GLU A 340 22.15 -3.23 -8.99
C GLU A 340 23.39 -2.32 -8.88
N GLU A 341 23.97 -1.90 -10.01
CA GLU A 341 25.11 -0.98 -10.03
C GLU A 341 24.75 0.39 -9.42
N THR A 342 23.57 0.93 -9.76
CA THR A 342 23.05 2.17 -9.18
C THR A 342 22.85 2.03 -7.67
N TRP A 343 22.28 0.90 -7.24
CA TRP A 343 22.04 0.61 -5.82
C TRP A 343 23.34 0.55 -5.01
N GLN A 344 24.37 -0.11 -5.55
CA GLN A 344 25.71 -0.18 -4.93
C GLN A 344 26.39 1.19 -4.88
N ARG A 345 26.25 2.01 -5.93
CA ARG A 345 26.78 3.38 -5.98
C ARG A 345 26.16 4.24 -4.89
N VAL A 346 24.82 4.30 -4.84
CA VAL A 346 24.08 5.09 -3.84
C VAL A 346 24.42 4.60 -2.42
N LYS A 347 24.51 3.28 -2.20
CA LYS A 347 24.91 2.71 -0.90
C LYS A 347 26.31 3.16 -0.44
N LYS A 348 27.26 3.37 -1.36
CA LYS A 348 28.61 3.88 -1.02
C LYS A 348 28.59 5.37 -0.68
N GLU A 349 27.80 6.16 -1.39
CA GLU A 349 27.65 7.61 -1.16
C GLU A 349 26.98 7.91 0.19
N GLU A 350 26.07 7.04 0.65
CA GLU A 350 25.38 7.12 1.94
C GLU A 350 26.29 6.98 3.16
N GLY A 351 27.58 6.68 2.98
CA GLY A 351 28.56 6.64 4.06
C GLY A 351 28.17 5.67 5.17
N SER A 352 27.76 4.44 4.84
CA SER A 352 27.73 3.40 5.87
C SER A 352 29.11 3.41 6.53
N ASN A 353 29.17 3.68 7.84
CA ASN A 353 30.34 3.58 8.72
C ASN A 353 30.82 2.13 8.83
N THR A 354 30.90 1.46 7.71
CA THR A 354 31.62 0.24 7.55
C THR A 354 33.06 0.66 7.40
N SER A 355 33.83 0.42 8.46
CA SER A 355 35.29 0.45 8.50
C SER A 355 35.92 0.28 7.11
N ASP A 356 36.99 1.03 6.82
CA ASP A 356 37.92 0.88 5.68
C ASP A 356 38.56 -0.53 5.54
N SER A 357 37.94 -1.57 6.11
CA SER A 357 38.24 -2.96 5.86
C SER A 357 37.80 -3.33 4.45
N ILE A 358 38.77 -3.86 3.71
CA ILE A 358 38.64 -4.49 2.40
C ILE A 358 37.58 -5.63 2.41
N LEU A 359 37.27 -6.17 3.60
CA LEU A 359 36.23 -7.16 3.88
C LEU A 359 35.18 -6.53 4.80
N ASN A 360 34.22 -5.85 4.20
CA ASN A 360 33.08 -5.23 4.83
C ASN A 360 31.88 -6.19 4.90
N VAL A 361 31.97 -7.20 5.75
CA VAL A 361 30.89 -8.17 5.97
C VAL A 361 30.23 -7.89 7.32
N SER A 362 28.90 -7.92 7.37
CA SER A 362 28.19 -7.73 8.62
C SER A 362 28.46 -8.92 9.54
N THR A 363 29.02 -8.66 10.72
CA THR A 363 29.29 -9.67 11.75
C THR A 363 28.01 -10.26 12.38
N HIS A 364 26.84 -9.77 11.97
CA HIS A 364 25.53 -10.17 12.53
C HIS A 364 24.89 -11.34 11.78
N PHE A 365 25.46 -11.78 10.65
CA PHE A 365 24.96 -12.94 9.92
C PHE A 365 25.42 -14.26 10.56
N PRO A 366 24.72 -15.39 10.32
CA PRO A 366 25.26 -16.71 10.61
C PRO A 366 26.65 -16.91 9.98
N ASN A 367 27.52 -17.69 10.64
CA ASN A 367 28.93 -17.82 10.23
C ASN A 367 29.12 -18.35 8.80
N LEU A 368 28.19 -19.16 8.27
CA LEU A 368 28.26 -19.63 6.87
C LEU A 368 27.98 -18.51 5.86
N ILE A 369 27.00 -17.64 6.15
CA ILE A 369 26.75 -16.45 5.33
C ILE A 369 27.91 -15.46 5.45
N GLN A 370 28.46 -15.27 6.64
CA GLN A 370 29.64 -14.42 6.81
C GLN A 370 30.82 -14.94 5.96
N ALA A 371 31.13 -16.23 6.02
CA ALA A 371 32.18 -16.84 5.20
C ALA A 371 31.91 -16.66 3.70
N TYR A 372 30.66 -16.86 3.27
CA TYR A 372 30.25 -16.68 1.88
C TYR A 372 30.46 -15.24 1.39
N ASP A 373 30.03 -14.26 2.19
CA ASP A 373 30.16 -12.84 1.86
C ASP A 373 31.61 -12.37 1.90
N ILE A 374 32.42 -12.86 2.84
CA ILE A 374 33.86 -12.55 2.94
C ILE A 374 34.54 -12.96 1.63
N GLN A 375 34.30 -14.18 1.17
CA GLN A 375 34.89 -14.71 -0.06
C GLN A 375 34.33 -14.00 -1.30
N LYS A 376 33.04 -13.64 -1.31
CA LYS A 376 32.43 -12.85 -2.39
C LYS A 376 33.05 -11.46 -2.51
N GLN A 377 33.44 -10.84 -1.40
CA GLN A 377 34.14 -9.55 -1.43
C GLN A 377 35.59 -9.69 -1.86
N ALA A 378 36.31 -10.71 -1.37
CA ALA A 378 37.65 -11.04 -1.84
C ALA A 378 37.68 -11.25 -3.36
N SER A 379 36.66 -11.92 -3.90
CA SER A 379 36.49 -12.15 -5.33
C SER A 379 36.36 -10.86 -6.16
N LYS A 380 35.64 -9.85 -5.65
CA LYS A 380 35.52 -8.54 -6.32
C LYS A 380 36.85 -7.80 -6.47
N LEU A 381 37.85 -8.16 -5.68
CA LEU A 381 39.21 -7.59 -5.72
C LEU A 381 40.14 -8.39 -6.64
N GLY A 382 39.63 -9.44 -7.29
CA GLY A 382 40.40 -10.34 -8.13
C GLY A 382 41.07 -11.47 -7.36
N PHE A 383 40.78 -11.65 -6.07
CA PHE A 383 41.26 -12.78 -5.28
C PHE A 383 40.24 -13.92 -5.35
N ASP A 384 40.16 -14.58 -6.51
CA ASP A 384 39.25 -15.70 -6.76
C ASP A 384 39.79 -16.69 -7.79
N TRP A 385 39.23 -17.89 -7.80
CA TRP A 385 39.42 -18.89 -8.85
C TRP A 385 38.33 -18.75 -9.92
N ASN A 386 38.73 -18.95 -11.19
CA ASN A 386 37.79 -18.90 -12.32
C ASN A 386 37.03 -20.22 -12.53
N ASP A 387 37.47 -21.30 -11.87
CA ASP A 387 36.90 -22.64 -11.95
C ASP A 387 36.73 -23.20 -10.53
N VAL A 388 35.79 -24.13 -10.38
CA VAL A 388 35.51 -24.80 -9.10
C VAL A 388 36.53 -25.89 -8.78
N SER A 389 37.25 -26.42 -9.78
CA SER A 389 38.19 -27.52 -9.56
C SER A 389 39.30 -27.21 -8.54
N PRO A 390 39.99 -26.04 -8.60
CA PRO A 390 40.96 -25.65 -7.57
C PRO A 390 40.35 -25.48 -6.17
N ALA A 391 39.06 -25.12 -6.08
CA ALA A 391 38.37 -25.03 -4.80
C ALA A 391 38.17 -26.40 -4.15
N TRP A 392 37.85 -27.41 -4.96
CA TRP A 392 37.78 -28.80 -4.49
C TRP A 392 39.14 -29.35 -4.08
N GLU A 393 40.21 -29.03 -4.82
CA GLU A 393 41.57 -29.38 -4.41
C GLU A 393 41.89 -28.82 -3.03
N LYS A 394 41.51 -27.55 -2.77
CA LYS A 394 41.69 -26.93 -1.46
C LYS A 394 40.87 -27.63 -0.37
N VAL A 395 39.62 -28.03 -0.63
CA VAL A 395 38.83 -28.83 0.33
C VAL A 395 39.54 -30.13 0.70
N PHE A 396 40.14 -30.83 -0.26
CA PHE A 396 40.89 -32.06 0.04
C PHE A 396 42.16 -31.80 0.85
N GLU A 397 42.87 -30.71 0.56
CA GLU A 397 44.02 -30.24 1.35
C GLU A 397 43.63 -29.99 2.81
N GLU A 398 42.61 -29.16 3.07
CA GLU A 398 42.13 -28.86 4.45
C GLU A 398 41.65 -30.13 5.18
N LEU A 399 41.00 -31.06 4.45
CA LEU A 399 40.57 -32.34 5.03
C LEU A 399 41.76 -33.22 5.44
N ASP A 400 42.85 -33.19 4.69
CA ASP A 400 44.05 -33.96 4.99
C ASP A 400 44.84 -33.30 6.14
N GLU A 401 44.86 -31.96 6.24
CA GLU A 401 45.41 -31.22 7.38
C GLU A 401 44.64 -31.50 8.67
N PHE A 402 43.30 -31.43 8.63
CA PHE A 402 42.44 -31.82 9.75
C PHE A 402 42.68 -33.27 10.22
N LYS A 403 42.77 -34.23 9.29
CA LYS A 403 43.09 -35.63 9.62
C LYS A 403 44.49 -35.78 10.20
N ALA A 404 45.46 -35.01 9.72
CA ALA A 404 46.83 -35.07 10.23
C ALA A 404 46.89 -34.60 11.68
N GLU A 405 46.21 -33.50 12.03
CA GLU A 405 46.10 -33.02 13.42
C GLU A 405 45.37 -34.01 14.33
N TRP A 406 44.26 -34.60 13.85
CA TRP A 406 43.50 -35.60 14.60
C TRP A 406 44.31 -36.86 14.92
N ASN A 407 45.13 -37.34 13.97
CA ASN A 407 45.90 -38.57 14.11
C ASN A 407 47.20 -38.40 14.92
N LYS A 408 47.48 -37.21 15.48
CA LYS A 408 48.63 -37.00 16.35
C LYS A 408 48.50 -37.79 17.65
N ASN A 409 49.63 -38.26 18.16
CA ASN A 409 49.73 -39.02 19.41
C ASN A 409 49.21 -38.24 20.64
N LYS A 410 49.18 -36.91 20.56
CA LYS A 410 48.51 -35.98 21.49
C LYS A 410 47.88 -34.87 20.64
N PRO A 411 46.61 -35.01 20.26
CA PRO A 411 45.93 -34.01 19.46
C PRO A 411 45.70 -32.74 20.30
N ASP A 412 46.01 -31.58 19.75
CA ASP A 412 45.64 -30.30 20.34
C ASP A 412 44.22 -29.95 19.88
N THR A 413 43.29 -29.87 20.83
CA THR A 413 41.88 -29.56 20.56
C THR A 413 41.71 -28.24 19.82
N HIS A 414 42.57 -27.24 20.11
CA HIS A 414 42.48 -25.95 19.45
C HIS A 414 42.86 -26.01 17.97
N ASN A 415 43.93 -26.75 17.65
CA ASN A 415 44.33 -26.92 16.25
C ASN A 415 43.29 -27.73 15.48
N ILE A 416 42.76 -28.81 16.06
CA ILE A 416 41.67 -29.59 15.42
C ILE A 416 40.46 -28.70 15.10
N GLU A 417 40.07 -27.82 16.02
CA GLU A 417 38.97 -26.88 15.82
C GLU A 417 39.27 -25.86 14.70
N SER A 418 40.50 -25.35 14.65
CA SER A 418 40.97 -24.44 13.59
C SER A 418 40.89 -25.10 12.22
N GLU A 419 41.53 -26.27 12.06
CA GLU A 419 41.55 -27.01 10.79
C GLU A 419 40.13 -27.41 10.34
N PHE A 420 39.24 -27.77 11.28
CA PHE A 420 37.85 -28.04 10.95
C PHE A 420 37.11 -26.79 10.47
N GLY A 421 37.41 -25.62 11.05
CA GLY A 421 36.93 -24.33 10.58
C GLY A 421 37.37 -24.05 9.14
N ASP A 422 38.62 -24.34 8.79
CA ASP A 422 39.16 -24.16 7.45
C ASP A 422 38.50 -25.11 6.42
N VAL A 423 38.20 -26.35 6.81
CA VAL A 423 37.37 -27.27 6.00
C VAL A 423 36.00 -26.68 5.70
N LEU A 424 35.30 -26.14 6.70
CA LEU A 424 33.99 -25.51 6.51
C LEU A 424 34.10 -24.27 5.61
N PHE A 425 35.14 -23.45 5.79
CA PHE A 425 35.39 -22.27 4.98
C PHE A 425 35.68 -22.63 3.51
N ALA A 426 36.46 -23.68 3.26
CA ALA A 426 36.74 -24.18 1.92
C ALA A 426 35.48 -24.72 1.22
N LEU A 427 34.61 -25.44 1.95
CA LEU A 427 33.32 -25.92 1.43
C LEU A 427 32.37 -24.75 1.07
N VAL A 428 32.36 -23.69 1.87
CA VAL A 428 31.62 -22.47 1.54
C VAL A 428 32.11 -21.83 0.24
N ASN A 429 33.42 -21.90 -0.04
CA ASN A 429 33.98 -21.36 -1.27
C ASN A 429 33.57 -22.16 -2.51
N VAL A 430 33.54 -23.49 -2.39
CA VAL A 430 32.96 -24.36 -3.43
C VAL A 430 31.49 -24.00 -3.66
N ALA A 431 30.68 -23.88 -2.60
CA ALA A 431 29.27 -23.51 -2.71
C ALA A 431 29.10 -22.14 -3.42
N ARG A 432 29.94 -21.16 -3.10
CA ARG A 432 29.95 -19.84 -3.73
C ARG A 432 30.23 -19.89 -5.23
N LEU A 433 31.25 -20.64 -5.66
CA LEU A 433 31.55 -20.81 -7.09
C LEU A 433 30.45 -21.54 -7.85
N LEU A 434 29.75 -22.46 -7.18
CA LEU A 434 28.56 -23.14 -7.70
C LEU A 434 27.27 -22.31 -7.60
N LYS A 435 27.34 -21.09 -7.04
CA LYS A 435 26.20 -20.20 -6.80
C LYS A 435 25.13 -20.79 -5.89
N ILE A 436 25.56 -21.60 -4.92
CA ILE A 436 24.71 -22.21 -3.89
C ILE A 436 24.86 -21.37 -2.61
N ASN A 437 23.74 -21.01 -1.96
CA ASN A 437 23.78 -20.41 -0.63
C ASN A 437 24.03 -21.51 0.43
N PRO A 438 25.16 -21.49 1.16
CA PRO A 438 25.53 -22.57 2.08
C PRO A 438 24.60 -22.66 3.30
N GLU A 439 24.10 -21.53 3.80
CA GLU A 439 23.18 -21.49 4.95
C GLU A 439 21.83 -22.11 4.57
N GLU A 440 21.30 -21.74 3.41
CA GLU A 440 20.05 -22.30 2.90
C GLU A 440 20.19 -23.81 2.59
N ALA A 441 21.31 -24.23 2.01
CA ALA A 441 21.58 -25.63 1.74
C ALA A 441 21.65 -26.47 3.02
N LEU A 442 22.27 -25.94 4.09
CA LEU A 442 22.31 -26.59 5.39
C LEU A 442 20.93 -26.61 6.04
N HIS A 443 20.19 -25.51 5.98
CA HIS A 443 18.81 -25.42 6.48
C HIS A 443 17.90 -26.49 5.86
N ARG A 444 17.89 -26.61 4.53
CA ARG A 444 17.15 -27.68 3.81
C ARG A 444 17.59 -29.08 4.24
N THR A 445 18.88 -29.27 4.54
CA THR A 445 19.40 -30.55 5.03
C THR A 445 18.92 -30.86 6.44
N ASN A 446 18.90 -29.86 7.32
CA ASN A 446 18.36 -29.96 8.68
C ASN A 446 16.86 -30.30 8.65
N GLN A 447 16.08 -29.63 7.80
CA GLN A 447 14.65 -29.90 7.66
C GLN A 447 14.39 -31.33 7.17
N LYS A 448 15.10 -31.79 6.15
CA LYS A 448 15.03 -33.18 5.68
C LYS A 448 15.42 -34.18 6.77
N PHE A 449 16.48 -33.90 7.53
CA PHE A 449 16.87 -34.75 8.66
C PHE A 449 15.76 -34.81 9.71
N ARG A 450 15.16 -33.67 10.05
CA ARG A 450 14.07 -33.55 11.02
C ARG A 450 12.83 -34.32 10.55
N LYS A 451 12.39 -34.15 9.30
CA LYS A 451 11.24 -34.87 8.73
C LYS A 451 11.44 -36.39 8.81
N ARG A 452 12.63 -36.88 8.44
CA ARG A 452 12.98 -38.32 8.56
C ARG A 452 13.07 -38.80 9.99
N PHE A 453 13.67 -38.01 10.88
CA PHE A 453 13.81 -38.40 12.28
C PHE A 453 12.45 -38.43 12.99
N LEU A 454 11.52 -37.53 12.63
CA LEU A 454 10.14 -37.57 13.11
C LEU A 454 9.42 -38.83 12.63
N PHE A 455 9.61 -39.23 11.38
CA PHE A 455 9.09 -40.51 10.88
C PHE A 455 9.63 -41.70 11.68
N VAL A 456 10.95 -41.76 11.93
CA VAL A 456 11.54 -42.79 12.79
C VAL A 456 10.93 -42.75 14.20
N ASN A 457 10.72 -41.57 14.76
CA ASN A 457 10.07 -41.40 16.07
C ASN A 457 8.63 -41.91 16.07
N ASP A 458 7.86 -41.67 15.01
CA ASP A 458 6.51 -42.18 14.87
C ASP A 458 6.50 -43.71 14.76
N CYS A 459 7.41 -44.31 13.98
CA CYS A 459 7.58 -45.78 13.92
C CYS A 459 7.93 -46.38 15.29
N VAL A 460 8.84 -45.75 16.05
CA VAL A 460 9.20 -46.16 17.41
C VAL A 460 7.98 -46.04 18.33
N ARG A 461 7.21 -44.95 18.25
CA ARG A 461 5.99 -44.76 19.05
C ARG A 461 4.92 -45.82 18.73
N GLU A 462 4.68 -46.09 17.46
CA GLU A 462 3.71 -47.09 17.00
C GLU A 462 4.11 -48.52 17.41
N SER A 463 5.40 -48.80 17.52
CA SER A 463 5.91 -50.08 17.99
C SER A 463 5.68 -50.35 19.49
N GLY A 464 5.37 -49.30 20.28
CA GLY A 464 5.14 -49.38 21.72
C GLY A 464 6.38 -49.70 22.57
N LYS A 465 7.59 -49.68 22.01
CA LYS A 465 8.86 -49.92 22.71
C LYS A 465 9.59 -48.61 23.04
N ALA A 466 10.49 -48.63 24.01
CA ALA A 466 11.32 -47.47 24.33
C ALA A 466 12.49 -47.35 23.34
N TRP A 467 12.99 -46.13 23.13
CA TRP A 467 14.17 -45.88 22.29
C TRP A 467 15.40 -46.69 22.70
N SER A 468 15.57 -46.95 24.00
CA SER A 468 16.67 -47.76 24.55
C SER A 468 16.64 -49.23 24.14
N ASP A 469 15.48 -49.71 23.67
CA ASP A 469 15.27 -51.10 23.29
C ASP A 469 15.64 -51.36 21.83
N TYR A 470 15.97 -50.30 21.07
CA TYR A 470 16.39 -50.37 19.69
C TYR A 470 17.91 -50.28 19.55
N THR A 471 18.47 -51.13 18.69
CA THR A 471 19.85 -51.00 18.24
C THR A 471 19.96 -49.96 17.12
N LEU A 472 21.16 -49.40 16.93
CA LEU A 472 21.41 -48.42 15.87
C LEU A 472 21.09 -48.98 14.47
N LYS A 473 21.26 -50.29 14.25
CA LYS A 473 20.87 -50.95 13.00
C LYS A 473 19.36 -50.97 12.77
N GLU A 474 18.57 -51.22 13.82
CA GLU A 474 17.10 -51.25 13.70
C GLU A 474 16.53 -49.84 13.50
N LEU A 475 17.14 -48.82 14.11
CA LEU A 475 16.80 -47.41 13.83
C LEU A 475 17.18 -47.00 12.40
N ASP A 476 18.30 -47.50 11.89
CA ASP A 476 18.75 -47.27 10.51
C ASP A 476 17.79 -47.90 9.49
N GLU A 477 17.16 -49.04 9.82
CA GLU A 477 16.10 -49.64 8.97
C GLU A 477 14.88 -48.72 8.84
N PHE A 478 14.42 -48.08 9.93
CA PHE A 478 13.35 -47.07 9.86
C PHE A 478 13.79 -45.82 9.10
N TRP A 479 15.06 -45.44 9.21
CA TRP A 479 15.62 -44.30 8.49
C TRP A 479 15.70 -44.55 6.97
N GLU A 480 16.11 -45.75 6.55
CA GLU A 480 16.10 -46.13 5.13
C GLU A 480 14.67 -46.21 4.58
N GLN A 481 13.70 -46.68 5.37
CA GLN A 481 12.28 -46.63 4.98
C GLN A 481 11.78 -45.19 4.74
N ALA A 482 12.20 -44.23 5.57
CA ALA A 482 11.89 -42.82 5.37
C ALA A 482 12.48 -42.29 4.06
N LYS A 483 13.73 -42.68 3.73
CA LYS A 483 14.38 -42.31 2.45
C LYS A 483 13.66 -42.90 1.24
N GLU A 484 13.28 -44.18 1.30
CA GLU A 484 12.58 -44.86 0.20
C GLU A 484 11.19 -44.26 -0.06
N SER A 485 10.56 -43.72 0.98
CA SER A 485 9.25 -43.07 0.91
C SER A 485 9.30 -41.63 0.37
N GLY A 486 10.49 -41.12 0.05
CA GLY A 486 10.68 -39.76 -0.48
C GLY A 486 10.54 -38.64 0.55
N ILE A 487 10.64 -38.97 1.84
CA ILE A 487 10.58 -38.04 2.97
C ILE A 487 11.92 -37.32 3.19
#